data_AF-A0A7H8MF43-F1
#
_entry.id   AF-A0A7H8MF43-F1
#
_cell.length_a   1.000
_cell.length_b   1.000
_cell.length_c   1.000
_cell.angle_alpha   90.00
_cell.angle_beta   90.00
_cell.angle_gamma   90.00
#
_symmetry.space_group_name_H-M   'P 1'
#
loop_
_entity.id
_entity.type
_entity.pdbx_description
1 polymer ?
#
loop_
_entity_poly.entity_id
_entity_poly.type
_entity_poly.pdbx_seq_one_letter_code
_entity_poly.pdbx_strand_id
1 'polypeptide(L)'
;MTRGSPGSGSVTSTRNRPSITRTRTLTTPPLPRPCREPLYRQVAAEIERRIDEGVYQPGRCLPSSAALSDEFGVSRRTAVEALGVLREKGVVRGVVGRGTFVVDPAERPRTG
;
A
#
# COMPACT_ATOMS: atom_id res chain seq x y z
N MET A 1 64.11 -29.81 -51.98
CA MET A 1 63.86 -29.43 -50.56
C MET A 1 62.46 -28.84 -50.49
N THR A 2 61.45 -29.70 -50.33
CA THR A 2 60.02 -29.36 -50.49
C THR A 2 59.44 -28.88 -49.17
N ARG A 3 58.82 -27.69 -49.15
CA ARG A 3 58.02 -27.22 -48.01
C ARG A 3 56.62 -27.82 -48.10
N GLY A 4 56.14 -28.42 -47.01
CA GLY A 4 54.84 -29.09 -46.92
C GLY A 4 53.68 -28.13 -46.69
N SER A 5 52.56 -28.49 -47.31
CA SER A 5 51.16 -28.30 -46.88
C SER A 5 50.53 -29.72 -46.87
N PRO A 6 49.40 -30.03 -46.20
CA PRO A 6 48.29 -29.17 -45.79
C PRO A 6 47.63 -29.54 -44.43
N GLY A 7 46.53 -28.89 -44.03
CA GLY A 7 45.70 -29.38 -42.93
C GLY A 7 44.68 -28.37 -42.39
N SER A 8 43.60 -28.16 -43.13
CA SER A 8 42.43 -27.39 -42.71
C SER A 8 41.66 -28.14 -41.62
N GLY A 9 41.63 -27.59 -40.40
CA GLY A 9 40.85 -28.10 -39.27
C GLY A 9 39.76 -27.10 -38.90
N SER A 10 38.54 -27.36 -39.37
CA SER A 10 37.30 -26.74 -38.90
C SER A 10 37.20 -26.77 -37.39
N VAL A 11 36.95 -25.62 -36.76
CA VAL A 11 36.31 -25.54 -35.45
C VAL A 11 35.09 -24.64 -35.52
N THR A 12 33.96 -25.32 -35.47
CA THR A 12 32.60 -24.90 -35.13
C THR A 12 32.53 -23.80 -34.08
N SER A 13 31.74 -22.75 -34.33
CA SER A 13 30.86 -22.22 -33.29
C SER A 13 29.86 -21.21 -33.84
N THR A 14 28.63 -21.70 -33.99
CA THR A 14 27.39 -21.06 -33.54
C THR A 14 27.36 -19.52 -33.62
N ARG A 15 26.99 -19.00 -34.79
CA ARG A 15 26.37 -17.66 -34.86
C ARG A 15 24.87 -17.83 -35.00
N ASN A 16 24.21 -18.22 -33.91
CA ASN A 16 22.75 -18.25 -33.81
C ASN A 16 22.23 -16.91 -33.26
N ARG A 17 21.44 -16.18 -34.04
CA ARG A 17 20.53 -15.08 -33.63
C ARG A 17 19.18 -15.73 -33.22
N PRO A 18 18.37 -15.23 -32.24
CA PRO A 18 17.68 -13.92 -32.37
C PRO A 18 17.30 -13.18 -31.05
N SER A 19 16.91 -11.91 -31.22
CA SER A 19 15.95 -11.09 -30.45
C SER A 19 15.53 -11.52 -29.03
N ILE A 20 15.93 -10.76 -28.00
CA ILE A 20 15.19 -10.72 -26.72
C ILE A 20 14.77 -9.30 -26.33
N THR A 21 13.49 -9.03 -26.58
CA THR A 21 12.51 -8.22 -25.84
C THR A 21 13.02 -7.33 -24.69
N ARG A 22 12.92 -6.01 -24.91
CA ARG A 22 12.44 -4.96 -23.98
C ARG A 22 12.44 -5.35 -22.49
N THR A 23 13.52 -5.05 -21.77
CA THR A 23 13.52 -5.06 -20.31
C THR A 23 12.76 -3.82 -19.80
N ARG A 24 11.50 -4.06 -19.46
CA ARG A 24 10.63 -3.19 -18.67
C ARG A 24 11.32 -2.89 -17.34
N THR A 25 11.26 -1.63 -16.92
CA THR A 25 11.74 -1.08 -15.65
C THR A 25 11.49 -2.04 -14.48
N LEU A 26 12.55 -2.54 -13.85
CA LEU A 26 12.43 -3.21 -12.55
C LEU A 26 12.39 -2.11 -11.47
N THR A 27 11.19 -1.59 -11.21
CA THR A 27 10.91 -0.81 -9.99
C THR A 27 11.17 -1.74 -8.80
N THR A 28 12.27 -1.49 -8.09
CA THR A 28 12.56 -2.17 -6.83
C THR A 28 11.44 -1.87 -5.84
N PRO A 29 10.75 -2.88 -5.26
CA PRO A 29 9.82 -2.62 -4.16
C PRO A 29 10.62 -2.08 -2.96
N PRO A 30 10.22 -0.95 -2.36
CA PRO A 30 10.94 -0.40 -1.21
C PRO A 30 10.87 -1.37 -0.04
N LEU A 31 12.00 -1.51 0.64
CA LEU A 31 12.28 -2.44 1.75
C LEU A 31 11.23 -2.38 2.88
N PRO A 32 10.96 -3.49 3.59
CA PRO A 32 10.08 -3.51 4.76
C PRO A 32 10.70 -2.65 5.87
N ARG A 33 9.95 -1.64 6.33
CA ARG A 33 10.38 -0.71 7.38
C ARG A 33 10.22 -1.35 8.77
N PRO A 34 11.15 -1.13 9.70
CA PRO A 34 11.19 -1.80 10.99
C PRO A 34 10.02 -1.40 11.91
N CYS A 35 9.67 -2.35 12.78
CA CYS A 35 8.54 -2.39 13.69
C CYS A 35 8.45 -1.17 14.63
N ARG A 36 7.82 -0.10 14.15
CA ARG A 36 7.19 0.92 14.98
C ARG A 36 5.83 1.16 14.36
N GLU A 37 4.77 0.78 15.06
CA GLU A 37 3.42 0.89 14.52
C GLU A 37 3.19 2.33 14.02
N PRO A 38 2.91 2.51 12.72
CA PRO A 38 2.91 3.84 12.13
C PRO A 38 1.85 4.72 12.80
N LEU A 39 2.14 6.02 12.96
CA LEU A 39 1.25 6.95 13.68
C LEU A 39 -0.18 6.94 13.13
N TYR A 40 -0.36 6.74 11.82
CA TYR A 40 -1.69 6.62 11.23
C TYR A 40 -2.48 5.40 11.76
N ARG A 41 -1.82 4.30 12.13
CA ARG A 41 -2.47 3.14 12.75
C ARG A 41 -2.88 3.41 14.18
N GLN A 42 -2.04 4.12 14.94
CA GLN A 42 -2.37 4.51 16.31
C GLN A 42 -3.60 5.43 16.33
N VAL A 43 -3.64 6.42 15.43
CA VAL A 43 -4.80 7.30 15.25
C VAL A 43 -6.04 6.52 14.81
N ALA A 44 -5.89 5.56 13.88
CA ALA A 44 -7.00 4.72 13.45
C ALA A 44 -7.56 3.88 14.61
N ALA A 45 -6.70 3.24 15.41
CA ALA A 45 -7.10 2.46 16.57
C ALA A 45 -7.80 3.33 17.63
N GLU A 46 -7.31 4.54 17.86
CA GLU A 46 -7.93 5.48 18.79
C GLU A 46 -9.31 5.95 18.31
N ILE A 47 -9.47 6.21 17.00
CA ILE A 47 -10.77 6.54 16.41
C ILE A 47 -11.73 5.36 16.53
N GLU A 48 -11.28 4.13 16.22
CA GLU A 48 -12.05 2.89 16.44
C GLU A 48 -12.52 2.78 17.88
N ARG A 49 -11.62 3.00 18.84
CA ARG A 49 -11.93 2.95 20.26
C ARG A 49 -12.96 4.02 20.66
N ARG A 50 -12.83 5.25 20.17
CA ARG A 50 -13.81 6.32 20.45
C ARG A 50 -15.19 6.04 19.83
N ILE A 51 -15.23 5.34 18.70
CA ILE A 51 -16.49 4.86 18.13
C ILE A 51 -17.12 3.80 19.04
N ASP A 52 -16.31 2.86 19.54
CA ASP A 52 -16.74 1.81 20.47
C ASP A 52 -17.21 2.39 21.83
N GLU A 53 -16.50 3.39 22.35
CA GLU A 53 -16.87 4.14 23.56
C GLU A 53 -18.13 5.02 23.36
N GLY A 54 -18.66 5.12 22.13
CA GLY A 54 -19.87 5.88 21.81
C GLY A 54 -19.66 7.40 21.69
N VAL A 55 -18.41 7.87 21.69
CA VAL A 55 -18.06 9.28 21.42
C VAL A 55 -18.44 9.66 20.00
N TYR A 56 -18.13 8.77 19.05
CA TYR A 56 -18.60 8.89 17.66
C TYR A 56 -19.65 7.84 17.38
N GLN A 57 -20.90 8.28 17.25
CA GLN A 57 -21.99 7.37 16.95
C GLN A 57 -21.79 6.70 15.58
N PRO A 58 -21.88 5.38 15.51
CA PRO A 58 -21.89 4.69 14.23
C PRO A 58 -23.09 5.14 13.37
N GLY A 59 -22.85 5.34 12.08
CA GLY A 59 -23.83 5.93 11.15
C GLY A 59 -23.86 7.47 11.16
N ARG A 60 -23.18 8.16 12.08
CA ARG A 60 -23.06 9.63 12.06
C ARG A 60 -21.89 10.11 11.19
N CYS A 61 -22.01 11.35 10.75
CA CYS A 61 -20.96 12.04 10.01
C CYS A 61 -19.78 12.33 10.95
N LEU A 62 -18.64 11.75 10.62
CA LEU A 62 -17.36 11.92 11.26
C LEU A 62 -16.80 13.30 10.87
N PRO A 63 -16.12 14.01 11.81
CA PRO A 63 -15.37 15.22 11.48
C PRO A 63 -14.43 14.98 10.27
N SER A 64 -14.27 16.00 9.43
CA SER A 64 -13.37 15.95 8.27
C SER A 64 -11.94 15.60 8.67
N SER A 65 -11.13 15.11 7.73
CA SER A 65 -9.71 14.82 7.95
C SER A 65 -8.92 16.00 8.55
N ALA A 66 -9.33 17.23 8.23
CA ALA A 66 -8.77 18.45 8.82
C ALA A 66 -9.13 18.63 10.32
N ALA A 67 -10.37 18.34 10.70
CA ALA A 67 -10.81 18.42 12.09
C ALA A 67 -10.19 17.28 12.93
N LEU A 68 -10.08 16.08 12.37
CA LEU A 68 -9.34 14.99 13.00
C LEU A 68 -7.86 15.31 13.17
N SER A 69 -7.21 15.93 12.18
CA SER A 69 -5.81 16.35 12.37
C SER A 69 -5.64 17.37 13.49
N ASP A 70 -6.59 18.29 13.65
CA ASP A 70 -6.56 19.31 14.70
C ASP A 70 -6.79 18.68 16.09
N GLU A 71 -7.82 17.84 16.21
CA GLU A 71 -8.19 17.20 17.47
C GLU A 71 -7.14 16.21 17.99
N PHE A 72 -6.52 15.43 17.09
CA PHE A 72 -5.49 14.46 17.43
C PHE A 72 -4.06 15.05 17.38
N GLY A 73 -3.90 16.30 16.94
CA GLY A 73 -2.58 16.96 16.81
C GLY A 73 -1.66 16.27 15.80
N VAL A 74 -2.21 15.65 14.76
CA VAL A 74 -1.44 14.91 13.74
C VAL A 74 -1.41 15.65 12.40
N SER A 75 -0.45 15.29 11.55
CA SER A 75 -0.41 15.84 10.20
C SER A 75 -1.65 15.45 9.40
N ARG A 76 -2.16 16.35 8.54
CA ARG A 76 -3.27 16.06 7.62
C ARG A 76 -3.04 14.78 6.79
N ARG A 77 -1.78 14.54 6.39
CA ARG A 77 -1.39 13.32 5.67
C ARG A 77 -1.60 12.06 6.53
N THR A 78 -1.23 12.12 7.81
CA THR A 78 -1.43 11.04 8.79
C THR A 78 -2.92 10.81 9.05
N ALA A 79 -3.73 11.86 9.19
CA ALA A 79 -5.18 11.73 9.33
C ALA A 79 -5.82 11.10 8.10
N VAL A 80 -5.38 11.48 6.89
CA VAL A 80 -5.85 10.87 5.63
C VAL A 80 -5.44 9.40 5.53
N GLU A 81 -4.22 9.03 5.93
CA GLU A 81 -3.79 7.63 5.96
C GLU A 81 -4.55 6.82 7.02
N ALA A 82 -4.81 7.40 8.20
CA ALA A 82 -5.60 6.76 9.25
C ALA A 82 -7.02 6.49 8.78
N LEU A 83 -7.66 7.50 8.15
CA LEU A 83 -8.96 7.34 7.50
C LEU A 83 -8.92 6.33 6.37
N GLY A 84 -7.81 6.24 5.63
CA GLY A 84 -7.58 5.20 4.61
C GLY A 84 -7.65 3.81 5.20
N VAL A 85 -6.90 3.56 6.27
CA VAL A 85 -6.91 2.27 7.01
C VAL A 85 -8.29 1.97 7.58
N LEU A 86 -8.94 2.95 8.20
CA LEU A 86 -10.30 2.81 8.71
C LEU A 86 -11.29 2.47 7.58
N ARG A 87 -11.09 3.04 6.39
CA ARG A 87 -11.92 2.77 5.21
C ARG A 87 -11.67 1.38 4.65
N GLU A 88 -10.41 0.92 4.62
CA GLU A 88 -10.05 -0.45 4.26
C GLU A 88 -10.61 -1.48 5.25
N LYS A 89 -10.56 -1.17 6.54
CA LYS A 89 -11.20 -1.99 7.58
C LYS A 89 -12.73 -1.96 7.52
N GLY A 90 -13.33 -1.01 6.80
CA GLY A 90 -14.78 -0.79 6.79
C GLY A 90 -15.31 -0.23 8.11
N VAL A 91 -14.52 0.55 8.85
CA VAL A 91 -14.94 1.29 10.05
C VAL A 91 -15.52 2.65 9.66
N VAL A 92 -15.07 3.21 8.53
CA VAL A 92 -15.55 4.51 8.04
C VAL A 92 -15.76 4.46 6.54
N ARG A 93 -16.65 5.31 6.03
CA ARG A 93 -16.92 5.46 4.60
C ARG A 93 -16.81 6.93 4.22
N GLY A 94 -15.77 7.25 3.46
CA GLY A 94 -15.63 8.58 2.85
C GLY A 94 -16.56 8.71 1.65
N VAL A 95 -17.44 9.71 1.67
CA VAL A 95 -18.29 10.09 0.53
C VAL A 95 -17.78 11.42 -0.01
N VAL A 96 -17.28 11.39 -1.25
CA VAL A 96 -16.79 12.60 -1.94
C VAL A 96 -17.93 13.63 -2.00
N GLY A 97 -17.69 14.82 -1.47
CA GLY A 97 -18.67 15.92 -1.42
C GLY A 97 -19.66 15.91 -0.25
N ARG A 98 -19.69 14.87 0.60
CA ARG A 98 -20.57 14.82 1.79
C ARG A 98 -19.85 14.60 3.13
N GLY A 99 -18.58 14.21 3.10
CA GLY A 99 -17.77 14.00 4.31
C GLY A 99 -17.50 12.52 4.56
N THR A 100 -17.07 12.19 5.78
CA THR A 100 -16.75 10.82 6.18
C THR A 100 -17.81 10.33 7.14
N PHE A 101 -18.35 9.14 6.96
CA PHE A 101 -19.36 8.56 7.85
C PHE A 101 -18.75 7.40 8.65
N VAL A 102 -19.09 7.28 9.93
CA VAL A 102 -18.74 6.10 10.74
C VAL A 102 -19.60 4.92 10.27
N VAL A 103 -18.98 3.77 10.01
CA VAL A 103 -19.65 2.49 9.76
C VAL A 103 -19.76 1.75 11.08
N ASP A 104 -20.95 1.23 11.36
CA ASP A 104 -21.23 0.52 12.59
C ASP A 104 -20.44 -0.80 12.69
N PRO A 105 -19.66 -1.00 13.77
CA PRO A 105 -18.94 -2.27 13.97
C PRO A 105 -19.87 -3.42 14.37
N ALA A 106 -21.09 -3.17 14.88
CA ALA A 106 -22.07 -4.21 15.18
C ALA A 106 -22.79 -4.73 13.93
N GLU A 107 -22.79 -3.98 12.83
CA GLU A 107 -23.19 -4.45 11.49
C GLU A 107 -22.11 -5.35 10.85
N ARG A 108 -20.88 -5.36 11.39
CA ARG A 108 -19.93 -6.41 10.99
C ARG A 108 -20.49 -7.74 11.50
N PRO A 109 -20.63 -8.75 10.62
CA PRO A 109 -20.94 -10.08 11.09
C PRO A 109 -19.87 -10.44 12.12
N ARG A 110 -20.30 -10.70 13.36
CA ARG A 110 -19.47 -11.24 14.42
C ARG A 110 -19.05 -12.64 13.96
N THR A 111 -18.08 -12.72 13.06
CA THR A 111 -17.37 -13.97 12.82
C THR A 111 -16.49 -14.16 14.05
N GLY A 112 -16.97 -15.03 14.95
CA GLY A 112 -16.37 -15.32 16.24
C GLY A 112 -15.14 -16.20 16.19
#